data_AF-A0A9Q1ICE4-F1
#
_entry.id   AF-A0A9Q1ICE4-F1
#
_cell.length_a   1.000
_cell.length_b   1.000
_cell.length_c   1.000
_cell.angle_alpha   90.00
_cell.angle_beta   90.00
_cell.angle_gamma   90.00
#
_symmetry.space_group_name_H-M   'P 1'
#
loop_
_entity.id
_entity.type
_entity.pdbx_description
1 polymer ?
#
loop_
_entity_poly.entity_id
_entity_poly.type
_entity_poly.pdbx_seq_one_letter_code
_entity_poly.pdbx_strand_id
1 'polypeptide(L)'
;MGTSLGLDARVHWFGWGGLRWGRLRPFIHQSLRGRAAPDVLLIHCGGNDLGRTTSLDLITGMKQDLQDLHRQFPGTKIILSGITQRRRWRAVNPGKINKARNWV
;
A
#
# COMPACT_ATOMS: atom_id res chain seq x y z
N MET A 1 -2.71 18.72 -7.15
CA MET A 1 -1.84 19.54 -8.03
C MET A 1 -0.41 19.22 -7.63
N GLY A 2 0.33 18.45 -8.44
CA GLY A 2 1.73 18.07 -8.19
C GLY A 2 2.74 19.14 -8.62
N THR A 3 2.28 20.34 -8.96
CA THR A 3 3.06 21.44 -9.51
C THR A 3 4.19 21.91 -8.59
N SER A 4 4.04 21.75 -7.26
CA SER A 4 5.08 22.07 -6.28
C SER A 4 6.34 21.20 -6.38
N LEU A 5 6.31 20.14 -7.19
CA LEU A 5 7.47 19.26 -7.46
C LEU A 5 8.01 19.42 -8.89
N GLY A 6 7.49 20.38 -9.68
CA GLY A 6 7.88 20.56 -11.09
C GLY A 6 7.44 19.42 -12.02
N LEU A 7 6.55 18.55 -11.55
CA LEU A 7 6.00 17.45 -12.34
C LEU A 7 4.71 17.91 -13.02
N ASP A 8 4.64 17.75 -14.34
CA ASP A 8 3.37 17.85 -15.09
C ASP A 8 2.55 16.57 -14.86
N ALA A 9 2.01 16.45 -13.64
CA ALA A 9 1.27 15.28 -13.21
C ALA A 9 0.07 15.65 -12.33
N ARG A 10 -1.06 15.00 -12.60
CA ARG A 10 -2.26 15.09 -11.75
C ARG A 10 -2.19 14.06 -10.63
N VAL A 11 -1.69 14.48 -9.48
CA VAL A 11 -1.59 13.63 -8.29
C VAL A 11 -2.86 13.72 -7.44
N HIS A 12 -3.38 12.55 -7.06
CA HIS A 12 -4.43 12.38 -6.05
C HIS A 12 -3.91 11.55 -4.89
N TRP A 13 -4.11 12.04 -3.66
CA TRP A 13 -3.68 11.35 -2.45
C TRP A 13 -4.90 10.82 -1.69
N PHE A 14 -4.86 9.54 -1.33
CA PHE A 14 -5.89 8.89 -0.54
C PHE A 14 -5.24 8.12 0.61
N GLY A 15 -5.76 8.27 1.82
CA GLY A 15 -5.34 7.46 2.95
C GLY A 15 -5.83 7.98 4.29
N TRP A 16 -5.77 7.12 5.30
CA TRP A 16 -5.98 7.48 6.71
C TRP A 16 -5.11 6.60 7.61
N GLY A 17 -4.93 7.02 8.85
CA GLY A 17 -4.13 6.29 9.84
C GLY A 17 -4.74 4.93 10.20
N GLY A 18 -3.95 3.86 10.11
CA GLY A 18 -4.36 2.52 10.55
C GLY A 18 -5.00 1.64 9.47
N LEU A 19 -5.03 2.08 8.21
CA LEU A 19 -5.40 1.21 7.08
C LEU A 19 -4.51 -0.04 7.06
N ARG A 20 -5.14 -1.21 6.92
CA ARG A 20 -4.51 -2.54 6.86
C ARG A 20 -4.70 -3.13 5.48
N TRP A 21 -3.80 -4.05 5.09
CA TRP A 21 -3.79 -4.62 3.76
C TRP A 21 -5.13 -5.24 3.35
N GLY A 22 -5.76 -6.01 4.24
CA GLY A 22 -7.06 -6.64 3.95
C GLY A 22 -8.23 -5.69 3.63
N ARG A 23 -8.07 -4.37 3.84
CA ARG A 23 -9.05 -3.34 3.45
C ARG A 23 -8.62 -2.51 2.24
N LEU A 24 -7.48 -2.80 1.65
CA LEU A 24 -6.88 -2.00 0.59
C LEU A 24 -7.71 -2.01 -0.69
N ARG A 25 -8.16 -3.19 -1.14
CA ARG A 25 -8.97 -3.32 -2.37
C ARG A 25 -10.26 -2.51 -2.34
N PRO A 26 -11.17 -2.70 -1.35
CA PRO A 26 -12.39 -1.89 -1.30
C PRO A 26 -12.08 -0.39 -1.19
N PHE A 27 -11.00 -0.03 -0.51
CA PHE A 27 -10.55 1.36 -0.43
C PHE A 27 -10.10 1.94 -1.79
N ILE A 28 -9.33 1.19 -2.58
CA ILE A 28 -8.93 1.59 -3.94
C ILE A 28 -10.18 1.75 -4.83
N HIS A 29 -11.09 0.78 -4.82
CA HIS A 29 -12.32 0.87 -5.61
C HIS A 29 -13.16 2.09 -5.26
N GLN A 30 -13.31 2.37 -3.96
CA GLN A 30 -14.03 3.56 -3.51
C GLN A 30 -13.32 4.85 -3.92
N SER A 31 -11.99 4.89 -3.82
CA SER A 31 -11.17 6.07 -4.18
C SER A 31 -11.20 6.37 -5.68
N LEU A 32 -11.29 5.33 -6.52
CA LEU A 32 -11.36 5.43 -7.98
C LEU A 32 -12.79 5.53 -8.52
N ARG A 33 -13.82 5.43 -7.68
CA ARG A 33 -15.21 5.47 -8.13
C ARG A 33 -15.50 6.78 -8.89
N GLY A 34 -16.01 6.64 -10.12
CA GLY A 34 -16.32 7.78 -10.99
C GLY A 34 -15.08 8.47 -11.58
N ARG A 35 -13.91 7.86 -11.49
CA ARG A 35 -12.65 8.37 -12.07
C ARG A 35 -12.16 7.41 -13.16
N ALA A 36 -11.40 7.94 -14.11
CA ALA A 36 -10.61 7.11 -15.01
C ALA A 36 -9.55 6.34 -14.20
N ALA A 37 -9.13 5.17 -14.72
CA ALA A 37 -8.01 4.44 -14.16
C ALA A 37 -6.74 5.31 -14.22
N PRO A 38 -5.90 5.33 -13.16
CA PRO A 38 -4.69 6.12 -13.17
C PRO A 38 -3.59 5.44 -14.01
N ASP A 39 -2.67 6.23 -14.58
CA ASP A 39 -1.48 5.68 -15.24
C ASP A 39 -0.55 4.98 -14.22
N VAL A 40 -0.49 5.51 -13.00
CA VAL A 40 0.33 5.01 -11.90
C VAL A 40 -0.50 4.93 -10.62
N LEU A 41 -0.45 3.77 -9.96
CA LEU A 41 -1.02 3.56 -8.63
C LEU A 41 0.10 3.24 -7.64
N LEU A 42 0.48 4.22 -6.81
CA LEU A 42 1.44 4.03 -5.72
C LEU A 42 0.71 3.58 -4.45
N ILE A 43 1.11 2.44 -3.91
CA ILE A 43 0.53 1.85 -2.69
C ILE A 43 1.56 1.93 -1.56
N HIS A 44 1.15 2.55 -0.45
CA HIS A 44 1.89 2.58 0.82
C HIS A 44 1.01 1.97 1.92
N CYS A 45 0.99 0.65 2.01
CA CYS A 45 0.19 -0.12 2.97
C CYS A 45 0.92 -1.41 3.37
N GLY A 46 0.58 -1.98 4.54
CA GLY A 46 1.18 -3.22 5.06
C GLY A 46 1.92 -3.03 6.40
N GLY A 47 2.44 -1.83 6.67
CA GLY A 47 3.12 -1.54 7.94
C GLY A 47 2.23 -1.65 9.20
N ASN A 48 0.90 -1.59 9.04
CA ASN A 48 -0.06 -1.77 10.13
C ASN A 48 -0.45 -3.24 10.38
N ASP A 49 -0.05 -4.13 9.48
CA ASP A 49 -0.28 -5.56 9.54
C ASP A 49 0.87 -6.29 10.24
N LEU A 50 2.08 -5.69 10.22
CA LEU A 50 3.25 -6.23 10.91
C LEU A 50 2.99 -6.44 12.42
N GLY A 51 3.27 -7.66 12.88
CA GLY A 51 3.05 -8.08 14.27
C GLY A 51 1.61 -8.49 14.59
N ARG A 52 0.72 -8.44 13.61
CA ARG A 52 -0.65 -8.98 13.70
C ARG A 52 -0.85 -10.20 12.79
N THR A 53 -0.13 -10.24 11.68
CA THR A 53 -0.06 -11.37 10.76
C THR A 53 1.41 -11.73 10.53
N THR A 54 1.67 -12.94 10.05
CA THR A 54 3.02 -13.34 9.64
C THR A 54 3.43 -12.59 8.37
N SER A 55 4.73 -12.35 8.18
CA SER A 55 5.22 -11.74 6.94
C SER A 55 4.84 -12.58 5.72
N LEU A 56 4.88 -13.90 5.82
CA LEU A 56 4.55 -14.80 4.71
C LEU A 56 3.09 -14.68 4.28
N ASP A 57 2.16 -14.69 5.25
CA ASP A 57 0.73 -14.55 4.96
C ASP A 57 0.43 -13.17 4.35
N LEU A 58 1.08 -12.13 4.88
CA LEU A 58 0.94 -10.77 4.36
C LEU A 58 1.42 -10.67 2.91
N ILE A 59 2.62 -11.18 2.59
CA ILE A 59 3.17 -11.17 1.23
C ILE A 59 2.30 -11.98 0.28
N THR A 60 1.79 -13.13 0.72
CA THR A 60 0.94 -13.98 -0.11
C THR A 60 -0.36 -13.26 -0.48
N GLY A 61 -1.04 -12.66 0.52
CA GLY A 61 -2.21 -11.83 0.28
C GLY A 61 -1.91 -10.60 -0.59
N MET A 62 -0.76 -9.95 -0.36
CA MET A 62 -0.30 -8.82 -1.17
C MET A 62 -0.14 -9.20 -2.63
N LYS A 63 0.56 -10.28 -2.94
CA LYS A 63 0.78 -10.74 -4.31
C LYS A 63 -0.55 -11.04 -5.02
N GLN A 64 -1.46 -11.74 -4.35
CA GLN A 64 -2.76 -12.08 -4.92
C GLN A 64 -3.60 -10.83 -5.20
N ASP A 65 -3.68 -9.90 -4.26
CA ASP A 65 -4.43 -8.65 -4.44
C ASP A 65 -3.84 -7.76 -5.53
N LEU A 66 -2.51 -7.71 -5.68
CA LEU A 66 -1.85 -6.95 -6.74
C LEU A 66 -2.09 -7.56 -8.12
N GLN A 67 -2.06 -8.89 -8.23
CA GLN A 67 -2.41 -9.60 -9.47
C GLN A 67 -3.87 -9.30 -9.86
N ASP A 68 -4.79 -9.32 -8.89
CA ASP A 68 -6.19 -8.97 -9.11
C ASP A 68 -6.36 -7.51 -9.54
N LEU A 69 -5.63 -6.58 -8.92
CA LEU A 69 -5.66 -5.17 -9.30
C LEU A 69 -5.09 -4.95 -10.70
N HIS A 70 -3.99 -5.62 -11.05
CA HIS A 70 -3.42 -5.53 -12.39
C HIS A 70 -4.37 -6.08 -13.46
N ARG A 71 -5.06 -7.20 -13.18
CA ARG A 71 -6.09 -7.72 -14.09
C ARG A 71 -7.26 -6.74 -14.30
N GLN A 72 -7.65 -6.01 -13.26
CA GLN A 72 -8.73 -5.02 -13.34
C GLN A 72 -8.30 -3.71 -14.01
N PHE A 73 -7.03 -3.32 -13.84
CA PHE A 73 -6.46 -2.10 -14.38
C PHE A 73 -5.18 -2.42 -15.18
N PRO A 74 -5.30 -3.09 -16.34
CA PRO A 74 -4.14 -3.62 -17.06
C PRO A 74 -3.18 -2.54 -17.55
N GLY A 75 -3.66 -1.32 -17.81
CA GLY A 75 -2.84 -0.18 -18.20
C GLY A 75 -2.14 0.55 -17.05
N THR A 76 -2.54 0.29 -15.80
CA THR A 76 -2.00 0.99 -14.63
C THR A 76 -0.69 0.35 -14.18
N LYS A 77 0.37 1.16 -14.04
CA LYS A 77 1.60 0.75 -13.37
C LYS A 77 1.38 0.76 -11.85
N ILE A 78 1.39 -0.40 -11.23
CA ILE A 78 1.23 -0.54 -9.78
C ILE A 78 2.62 -0.54 -9.13
N ILE A 79 2.83 0.36 -8.17
CA ILE A 79 4.09 0.49 -7.44
C ILE A 79 3.82 0.27 -5.96
N LEU A 80 4.57 -0.63 -5.34
CA LEU A 80 4.61 -0.77 -3.89
C LEU A 80 5.80 -0.01 -3.32
N SER A 81 5.52 0.87 -2.38
CA SER A 81 6.55 1.47 -1.55
C SER A 81 6.90 0.55 -0.37
N GLY A 82 8.19 0.47 -0.05
CA GLY A 82 8.65 -0.29 1.11
C GLY A 82 8.09 0.23 2.43
N ILE A 83 7.92 -0.67 3.40
CA ILE A 83 7.42 -0.31 4.73
C ILE A 83 8.48 0.52 5.46
N THR A 84 8.11 1.73 5.88
CA THR A 84 9.02 2.65 6.57
C THR A 84 9.32 2.23 8.00
N GLN A 85 10.48 2.67 8.49
CA GLN A 85 10.85 2.51 9.89
C GLN A 85 9.98 3.35 10.81
N ARG A 86 9.65 2.81 11.99
CA ARG A 86 8.90 3.55 13.01
C ARG A 86 9.76 3.72 14.26
N ARG A 87 9.71 4.91 14.86
CA ARG A 87 10.30 5.16 16.19
C ARG A 87 9.70 4.27 17.27
N ARG A 88 8.40 3.96 17.16
CA ARG A 88 7.68 3.04 18.05
C ARG A 88 6.76 2.14 17.24
N TRP A 89 6.89 0.83 17.45
CA TRP A 89 5.98 -0.17 16.90
C TRP A 89 4.89 -0.50 17.91
N ARG A 90 3.65 -0.70 17.45
CA ARG A 90 2.51 -1.12 18.29
C ARG A 90 2.51 -2.64 18.47
N ALA A 91 3.63 -3.20 18.92
CA ALA A 91 3.85 -4.64 19.03
C ALA A 91 4.71 -4.97 20.25
N VAL A 92 4.57 -6.21 20.74
CA VAL A 92 5.27 -6.71 21.93
C VAL A 92 6.80 -6.74 21.74
N ASN A 93 7.28 -6.94 20.50
CA ASN A 93 8.71 -6.94 20.18
C ASN A 93 9.04 -6.02 18.99
N PRO A 94 9.27 -4.72 19.24
CA PRO A 94 9.55 -3.73 18.19
C PRO A 94 10.76 -4.06 17.32
N GLY A 95 11.81 -4.66 17.88
CA GLY A 95 13.02 -5.02 17.14
C GLY A 95 12.77 -6.11 16.10
N LYS A 96 11.99 -7.15 16.46
CA LYS A 96 11.58 -8.20 15.52
C LYS A 96 10.74 -7.64 14.38
N ILE A 97 9.78 -6.76 14.68
CA ILE A 97 8.93 -6.12 13.67
C ILE A 97 9.76 -5.25 12.72
N ASN A 98 10.71 -4.50 13.27
CA ASN A 98 11.57 -3.66 12.47
C ASN A 98 12.41 -4.44 11.46
N LYS A 99 12.83 -5.67 11.81
CA LYS A 99 13.49 -6.60 10.88
C LYS A 99 12.50 -7.21 9.89
N ALA A 100 11.33 -7.63 10.36
CA ALA A 100 10.28 -8.26 9.54
C ALA A 100 9.82 -7.38 8.36
N ARG A 101 9.84 -6.05 8.51
CA ARG A 101 9.47 -5.11 7.44
C ARG A 101 10.32 -5.25 6.18
N ASN A 102 11.58 -5.69 6.29
CA ASN A 102 12.51 -5.78 5.16
C ASN A 102 12.24 -7.04 4.31
N TRP A 103 11.37 -7.92 4.79
CA TRP A 103 11.00 -9.16 4.12
C TRP A 103 9.63 -9.05 3.45
N VAL A 104 8.93 -7.92 3.60
CA VAL A 104 7.61 -7.64 3.02
C VAL A 104 7.74 -6.67 1.85
#